data_AF-A0A7N2LEW4-F1
#
_entry.id   AF-A0A7N2LEW4-F1
#
_cell.length_a   1.000
_cell.length_b   1.000
_cell.length_c   1.000
_cell.angle_alpha   90.00
_cell.angle_beta   90.00
_cell.angle_gamma   90.00
#
_symmetry.space_group_name_H-M   'P 1'
#
loop_
_entity.id
_entity.type
_entity.pdbx_description
1 polymer ?
#
loop_
_entity_poly.entity_id
_entity_poly.type
_entity_poly.pdbx_seq_one_letter_code
_entity_poly.pdbx_strand_id
1 'polypeptide(L)'
;MISCVNMVILGAHAVMANGGVIAPVGLNMVAVAAQRHAVPFVVLAASQGHLVPSDCMDFGTGTASPLLHVVNPTFDYVPPKPVSLFITDTGGHNPSYVYQLIADYYSADDLVVQRRSPTAS
;
A
#
# COMPACT_ATOMS: atom_id res chain seq x y z
N MET A 1 17.72 -1.05 -15.92
CA MET A 1 16.83 -0.02 -16.51
C MET A 1 16.43 1.10 -15.53
N ILE A 2 16.66 0.96 -14.22
CA ILE A 2 16.43 2.04 -13.24
C ILE A 2 17.48 3.18 -13.32
N SER A 3 18.67 2.90 -13.85
CA SER A 3 19.79 3.84 -13.99
C SER A 3 19.54 5.01 -14.95
N CYS A 4 18.49 4.94 -15.76
CA CYS A 4 18.09 5.99 -16.70
C CYS A 4 16.79 6.67 -16.29
N VAL A 5 16.30 6.42 -15.06
CA VAL A 5 15.04 6.95 -14.55
C VAL A 5 15.33 8.06 -13.55
N ASN A 6 14.71 9.22 -13.74
CA ASN A 6 14.90 10.38 -12.85
C ASN A 6 13.95 10.39 -11.66
N MET A 7 12.77 9.76 -11.78
CA MET A 7 11.76 9.68 -10.74
C MET A 7 10.82 8.50 -10.97
N VAL A 8 10.37 7.86 -9.89
CA VAL A 8 9.34 6.82 -9.93
C VAL A 8 8.05 7.40 -9.35
N ILE A 9 6.96 7.29 -10.09
CA ILE A 9 5.62 7.68 -9.64
C ILE A 9 4.74 6.43 -9.66
N LEU A 10 3.98 6.20 -8.59
CA LEU A 10 3.00 5.12 -8.51
C LEU A 10 1.72 5.58 -7.84
N GLY A 11 0.63 4.89 -8.16
CA GLY A 11 -0.59 4.94 -7.36
C GLY A 11 -0.50 3.98 -6.18
N ALA A 12 -0.90 4.46 -5.00
CA ALA A 12 -1.19 3.61 -3.86
C ALA A 12 -2.64 3.13 -3.91
N HIS A 13 -2.86 1.88 -3.52
CA HIS A 13 -4.19 1.40 -3.19
C HIS A 13 -4.60 1.83 -1.77
N ALA A 14 -3.66 1.73 -0.82
CA ALA A 14 -3.83 2.22 0.54
C ALA A 14 -2.48 2.65 1.13
N VAL A 15 -2.50 3.63 2.02
CA VAL A 15 -1.34 4.04 2.83
C VAL A 15 -1.61 3.64 4.27
N MET A 16 -0.69 2.89 4.86
CA MET A 16 -0.76 2.46 6.25
C MET A 16 -0.32 3.57 7.20
N ALA A 17 -0.76 3.49 8.46
CA ALA A 17 -0.35 4.42 9.50
C ALA A 17 1.16 4.51 9.70
N ASN A 18 1.89 3.41 9.48
CA ASN A 18 3.35 3.41 9.55
C ASN A 18 4.05 4.11 8.36
N GLY A 19 3.28 4.69 7.42
CA GLY A 19 3.77 5.26 6.17
C GLY A 19 4.07 4.24 5.08
N GLY A 20 3.80 2.94 5.32
CA GLY A 20 3.90 1.91 4.30
C GLY A 20 2.77 2.00 3.29
N VAL A 21 2.96 1.39 2.12
CA VAL A 21 2.03 1.53 1.00
C VAL A 21 1.64 0.15 0.48
N ILE A 22 0.33 -0.07 0.32
CA ILE A 22 -0.21 -1.22 -0.41
C ILE A 22 -0.39 -0.78 -1.85
N ALA A 23 0.24 -1.50 -2.76
CA ALA A 23 0.19 -1.19 -4.18
C ALA A 23 0.17 -2.48 -5.02
N PRO A 24 -0.12 -2.42 -6.33
CA PRO A 24 -0.08 -3.59 -7.19
C PRO A 24 1.24 -4.38 -7.09
N VAL A 25 1.14 -5.69 -7.28
CA VAL A 25 2.27 -6.61 -7.13
C VAL A 25 3.51 -6.20 -7.93
N GLY A 26 4.70 -6.34 -7.31
CA GLY A 26 5.99 -6.06 -7.93
C GLY A 26 6.54 -4.66 -7.66
N LEU A 27 5.76 -3.76 -7.04
CA LEU A 27 6.21 -2.40 -6.73
C LEU A 27 7.26 -2.34 -5.63
N ASN A 28 7.32 -3.30 -4.71
CA ASN A 28 8.39 -3.36 -3.72
C ASN A 28 9.76 -3.58 -4.40
N MET A 29 9.83 -4.39 -5.45
CA MET A 29 11.07 -4.58 -6.22
C MET A 29 11.53 -3.27 -6.88
N VAL A 30 10.58 -2.50 -7.42
CA VAL A 30 10.87 -1.18 -8.01
C VAL A 30 11.32 -0.20 -6.92
N ALA A 31 10.68 -0.19 -5.76
CA ALA A 31 11.01 0.68 -4.64
C ALA A 31 12.43 0.44 -4.12
N VAL A 32 12.81 -0.82 -3.94
CA VAL A 32 14.16 -1.19 -3.51
C VAL A 32 15.20 -0.83 -4.58
N ALA A 33 14.89 -1.03 -5.86
CA ALA A 33 15.77 -0.62 -6.95
C ALA A 33 15.93 0.91 -7.00
N ALA A 34 14.84 1.67 -6.91
CA ALA A 34 14.85 3.13 -6.88
C ALA A 34 15.67 3.65 -5.69
N GLN A 35 15.48 3.08 -4.51
CA GLN A 35 16.24 3.43 -3.30
C GLN A 35 17.75 3.20 -3.49
N ARG A 36 18.16 2.08 -4.11
CA ARG A 36 19.58 1.80 -4.38
C ARG A 36 20.21 2.78 -5.37
N HIS A 37 19.42 3.33 -6.28
CA HIS A 37 19.88 4.30 -7.28
C HIS A 37 19.60 5.76 -6.87
N ALA A 38 19.19 5.99 -5.62
CA ALA A 38 18.82 7.31 -5.09
C ALA A 38 17.78 8.04 -5.98
N VAL A 39 16.90 7.28 -6.63
CA VAL A 39 15.83 7.81 -7.46
C VAL A 39 14.64 8.13 -6.54
N PRO A 40 14.09 9.36 -6.57
CA PRO A 40 12.94 9.72 -5.77
C PRO A 40 11.74 8.85 -6.12
N PHE A 41 11.09 8.32 -5.08
CA PHE A 41 9.92 7.44 -5.17
C PHE A 41 8.70 8.16 -4.60
N VAL A 42 7.81 8.59 -5.50
CA VAL A 42 6.65 9.43 -5.21
C VAL A 42 5.38 8.59 -5.28
N VAL A 43 4.57 8.68 -4.24
CA VAL A 43 3.33 7.91 -4.10
C VAL A 43 2.13 8.84 -4.20
N LEU A 44 1.24 8.56 -5.14
CA LEU A 44 -0.04 9.23 -5.26
C LEU A 44 -1.05 8.48 -4.40
N ALA A 45 -1.58 9.15 -3.37
CA ALA A 45 -2.57 8.60 -2.46
C ALA A 45 -3.81 9.51 -2.49
N ALA A 46 -4.93 8.99 -2.98
CA ALA A 46 -6.19 9.73 -2.93
C ALA A 46 -6.83 9.58 -1.54
N SER A 47 -7.19 10.70 -0.90
CA SER A 47 -7.88 10.74 0.40
C SER A 47 -9.26 10.04 0.38
N GLN A 48 -9.88 9.92 -0.79
CA GLN A 48 -11.19 9.29 -1.00
C GLN A 48 -11.13 8.01 -1.84
N GLY A 49 -9.95 7.39 -1.94
CA GLY A 49 -9.82 6.07 -2.57
C GLY A 49 -10.36 5.00 -1.63
N HIS A 50 -11.62 4.61 -1.83
CA HIS A 50 -12.32 3.46 -1.24
C HIS A 50 -11.38 2.55 -0.41
N LEU A 51 -11.25 2.84 0.88
CA LEU A 51 -10.51 2.01 1.82
C LEU A 51 -11.30 0.73 2.00
N VAL A 52 -11.08 -0.24 1.12
CA VAL A 52 -11.56 -1.60 1.34
C VAL A 52 -10.81 -2.15 2.56
N PRO A 53 -11.52 -2.46 3.65
CA PRO A 53 -10.93 -3.15 4.77
C PRO A 53 -10.56 -4.56 4.30
N SER A 54 -9.28 -4.89 4.41
CA SER A 54 -8.79 -6.25 4.71
C SER A 54 -9.03 -7.43 3.77
N ASP A 55 -9.82 -7.34 2.69
CA ASP A 55 -10.13 -8.52 1.84
C ASP A 55 -9.37 -8.55 0.49
N CYS A 56 -8.09 -8.17 0.48
CA CYS A 56 -7.29 -8.17 -0.75
C CYS A 56 -6.35 -9.39 -0.90
N MET A 57 -6.46 -10.36 0.00
CA MET A 57 -5.71 -11.63 -0.02
C MET A 57 -6.65 -12.83 -0.27
N ASP A 58 -7.62 -12.68 -1.16
CA ASP A 58 -8.32 -13.84 -1.70
C ASP A 58 -7.37 -14.58 -2.66
N PHE A 59 -6.68 -15.57 -2.11
CA PHE A 59 -5.94 -16.55 -2.89
C PHE A 59 -6.94 -17.26 -3.78
N GLY A 60 -6.96 -16.94 -5.08
CA GLY A 60 -7.76 -17.67 -6.05
C GLY A 60 -7.37 -19.14 -6.00
N THR A 61 -8.22 -19.97 -5.39
CA THR A 61 -8.02 -21.41 -5.27
C THR A 61 -8.16 -22.04 -6.64
N GLY A 62 -7.10 -21.95 -7.45
CA GLY A 62 -6.96 -22.77 -8.63
C GLY A 62 -6.98 -24.22 -8.19
N THR A 63 -7.83 -25.04 -8.81
CA THR A 63 -7.83 -26.49 -8.66
C THR A 63 -6.49 -27.05 -9.16
N ALA A 64 -5.46 -26.96 -8.33
CA ALA A 64 -4.12 -27.44 -8.62
C ALA A 64 -3.84 -28.70 -7.78
N SER A 65 -3.15 -29.64 -8.41
CA SER A 65 -2.58 -30.85 -7.81
C SER A 65 -2.01 -30.59 -6.41
N PRO A 66 -2.17 -31.51 -5.44
CA PRO A 66 -1.68 -31.38 -4.06
C PRO A 66 -0.15 -31.24 -3.94
N LEU A 67 0.59 -31.31 -5.06
CA LEU A 67 2.04 -31.16 -5.13
C LEU A 67 2.50 -29.74 -5.54
N LEU A 68 1.60 -28.84 -5.95
CA LEU A 68 1.97 -27.51 -6.43
C LEU A 68 1.12 -26.40 -5.79
N HIS A 69 1.75 -25.59 -4.94
CA HIS A 69 1.16 -24.40 -4.34
C HIS A 69 1.56 -23.15 -5.13
N VAL A 70 0.65 -22.64 -5.97
CA VAL A 70 0.87 -21.45 -6.81
C VAL A 70 0.37 -20.20 -6.10
N VAL A 71 1.26 -19.26 -5.78
CA VAL A 71 0.89 -17.98 -5.14
C VAL A 71 0.73 -16.89 -6.19
N ASN A 72 -0.43 -16.25 -6.24
CA ASN A 72 -0.72 -15.11 -7.13
C ASN A 72 -1.28 -13.93 -6.33
N PRO A 73 -0.43 -13.15 -5.64
CA PRO A 73 -0.89 -11.99 -4.89
C PRO A 73 -1.20 -10.84 -5.85
N THR A 74 -2.37 -10.23 -5.69
CA THR A 74 -2.78 -9.05 -6.47
C THR A 74 -2.04 -7.78 -6.01
N PHE A 75 -1.73 -7.71 -4.72
CA PHE A 75 -1.10 -6.55 -4.08
C PHE A 75 0.18 -6.95 -3.33
N ASP A 76 1.10 -5.99 -3.23
CA ASP A 76 2.38 -6.09 -2.54
C ASP A 76 2.52 -4.92 -1.56
N TYR A 77 3.26 -5.17 -0.50
CA TYR A 77 3.51 -4.18 0.56
C TYR A 77 4.87 -3.53 0.35
N VAL A 78 4.87 -2.21 0.20
CA VAL A 78 6.07 -1.39 0.11
C VAL A 78 6.33 -0.75 1.47
N PRO A 79 7.51 -0.96 2.08
CA PRO A 79 7.84 -0.33 3.35
C PRO A 79 7.94 1.20 3.19
N PRO A 80 7.83 1.99 4.29
CA PRO A 80 7.91 3.45 4.24
C PRO A 80 9.28 3.98 3.82
N LYS A 81 10.35 3.23 4.11
CA LYS A 81 11.75 3.68 3.93
C LYS A 81 12.12 4.15 2.50
N PRO A 82 11.72 3.45 1.42
CA PRO A 82 11.96 3.93 0.05
C PRO A 82 11.07 5.10 -0.37
N VAL A 83 9.97 5.37 0.32
CA VAL A 83 9.02 6.43 -0.08
C VAL A 83 9.60 7.81 0.24
N SER A 84 9.63 8.68 -0.76
CA SER A 84 10.19 10.03 -0.65
C SER A 84 9.12 11.08 -0.38
N LEU A 85 7.96 10.98 -1.04
CA LEU A 85 6.89 11.97 -0.97
C LEU A 85 5.53 11.31 -1.21
N PHE A 86 4.54 11.71 -0.43
CA PHE A 86 3.13 11.43 -0.69
C PHE A 86 2.48 12.63 -1.35
N ILE A 87 1.72 12.42 -2.42
CA ILE A 87 0.89 13.46 -3.03
C ILE A 87 -0.55 13.05 -2.83
N THR A 88 -1.28 13.92 -2.14
CA THR A 88 -2.71 13.80 -1.86
C THR A 88 -3.47 14.96 -2.50
N ASP A 89 -4.79 14.94 -2.44
CA ASP A 89 -5.67 16.04 -2.84
C ASP A 89 -5.40 17.35 -2.12
N THR A 90 -4.91 17.29 -0.88
CA THR A 90 -4.52 18.47 -0.07
C THR A 90 -3.10 18.96 -0.33
N GLY A 91 -2.32 18.21 -1.13
CA GLY A 91 -0.95 18.58 -1.50
C GLY A 91 0.08 17.49 -1.20
N GLY A 92 1.35 17.89 -1.25
CA GLY A 92 2.50 17.02 -1.02
C GLY A 92 2.89 16.94 0.46
N HIS A 93 2.97 15.72 0.98
CA HIS A 93 3.25 15.42 2.39
C HIS A 93 4.48 14.52 2.54
N ASN A 94 5.31 14.81 3.53
CA ASN A 94 6.43 13.95 3.88
C ASN A 94 5.92 12.64 4.52
N PRO A 95 6.59 11.48 4.34
CA PRO A 95 6.22 10.23 4.99
C PRO A 95 6.01 10.32 6.51
N SER A 96 6.74 11.19 7.22
CA SER A 96 6.55 11.41 8.65
C SER A 96 5.23 12.11 9.01
N TYR A 97 4.63 12.86 8.07
CA TYR A 97 3.38 13.60 8.26
C TYR A 97 2.13 12.72 8.13
N VAL A 98 2.28 11.47 7.65
CA VAL A 98 1.15 10.55 7.40
C VAL A 98 0.30 10.30 8.66
N TYR A 99 0.91 10.26 9.85
CA TYR A 99 0.17 10.11 11.11
C TYR A 99 -0.80 11.26 11.38
N GLN A 100 -0.40 12.50 11.05
CA GLN A 100 -1.27 13.66 11.22
C GLN A 100 -2.42 13.64 10.22
N LEU A 101 -2.14 13.28 8.96
CA LEU A 101 -3.20 13.07 7.96
C LEU A 101 -4.22 12.06 8.46
N ILE A 102 -3.78 10.91 8.97
CA ILE A 102 -4.71 9.89 9.47
C ILE A 102 -5.53 10.40 10.65
N ALA A 103 -4.91 11.14 11.58
CA ALA A 103 -5.63 11.74 12.71
C ALA A 103 -6.63 12.82 12.29
N ASP A 104 -6.35 13.54 11.19
CA ASP A 104 -7.23 14.58 10.66
C ASP A 104 -8.45 13.96 9.93
N TYR A 105 -8.27 12.82 9.25
CA TYR A 105 -9.31 12.15 8.48
C TYR A 105 -10.09 11.06 9.24
N TYR A 106 -9.50 10.45 10.28
CA TYR A 106 -10.10 9.34 11.04
C TYR A 106 -10.15 9.63 12.54
N SER A 107 -11.27 9.28 13.17
CA SER A 107 -11.35 9.27 14.64
C SER A 107 -10.62 8.05 15.21
N ALA A 108 -10.14 8.14 16.44
CA ALA A 108 -9.51 7.01 17.15
C ALA A 108 -10.48 5.82 17.28
N ASP A 109 -11.79 6.08 17.35
CA ASP A 109 -12.83 5.07 17.44
C ASP A 109 -13.00 4.28 16.13
N ASP A 110 -12.60 4.85 14.98
CA ASP A 110 -12.72 4.22 13.66
C ASP A 110 -11.55 3.26 13.36
N LEU A 111 -10.48 3.28 14.16
CA LEU A 111 -9.31 2.41 13.98
C LEU A 111 -9.59 0.96 14.39
N VAL A 112 -10.64 0.72 15.19
CA VAL A 112 -11.04 -0.61 15.63
C VAL A 112 -12.15 -1.11 14.71
N VAL A 113 -11.78 -1.84 13.66
CA VAL A 113 -12.76 -2.59 12.87
C VAL A 113 -13.40 -3.63 13.78
N GLN A 114 -14.65 -3.40 14.19
CA GLN A 114 -15.44 -4.43 14.86
C GLN A 114 -15.58 -5.61 13.90
N ARG A 115 -14.84 -6.70 14.17
CA ARG A 115 -15.11 -7.99 13.55
C ARG A 115 -16.53 -8.38 13.96
N ARG A 116 -17.51 -8.17 13.07
CA ARG A 116 -18.80 -8.85 13.20
C ARG A 116 -18.50 -10.34 13.12
N SER A 117 -18.51 -11.00 14.28
CA SER A 117 -18.59 -12.45 14.35
C SER A 117 -19.77 -12.90 13.50
N PRO A 118 -19.59 -13.83 12.54
CA PRO A 118 -20.72 -14.39 11.82
C PRO A 118 -21.56 -15.14 12.84
N THR A 119 -22.71 -14.57 13.22
CA THR A 119 -23.74 -15.29 13.96
C THR A 119 -24.23 -16.40 13.04
N ALA A 120 -23.78 -17.63 13.34
CA ALA A 120 -24.36 -18.84 12.79
C ALA A 120 -25.81 -18.94 13.28
N SER A 121 -26.76 -18.96 12.34
CA SER A 121 -28.14 -19.39 12.52
C SER A 121 -28.52 -20.30 11.38
#